data_AF-A0A831UJS1-F1
#
_entry.id   AF-A0A831UJS1-F1
#
_cell.length_a   1.000
_cell.length_b   1.000
_cell.length_c   1.000
_cell.angle_alpha   90.00
_cell.angle_beta   90.00
_cell.angle_gamma   90.00
#
_symmetry.space_group_name_H-M   'P 1'
#
loop_
_entity.id
_entity.type
_entity.pdbx_description
1 polymer ?
#
loop_
_entity_poly.entity_id
_entity_poly.type
_entity_poly.pdbx_seq_one_letter_code
_entity_poly.pdbx_strand_id
1 'polypeptide(L)'
;MRVIAADLHIHTALSPCADDAMTPPAIVAKAVSEGLEMIAICDHNSAGNVAAVQEAAPSSLGVIAGIEITTAEEAHVIGFFRDASSACAAADEVQATLPASGKSTKRFGNQLLLDAEGRVCGTQDSMLSSACGLDLRSAVSAIKMHEGLAVAAHVDRPSFSVTSQLGMVPEDAGFDAIEISAAGARASRADDFVALGLPIITSSDSHFVDNIGDSRTRFEIHTLTFDELLLAFRGAAGRRVHRA
;
A
#
# COMPACT_ATOMS: atom_id res chain seq x y z
N MET A 1 -5.19 -18.66 -16.80
CA MET A 1 -5.63 -17.37 -16.24
C MET A 1 -6.73 -17.67 -15.23
N ARG A 2 -6.72 -17.00 -14.08
CA ARG A 2 -7.65 -17.24 -12.97
C ARG A 2 -8.03 -15.91 -12.34
N VAL A 3 -9.20 -15.86 -11.71
CA VAL A 3 -9.62 -14.70 -10.91
C VAL A 3 -9.17 -14.93 -9.48
N ILE A 4 -8.41 -13.98 -8.93
CA ILE A 4 -7.95 -13.99 -7.54
C ILE A 4 -8.60 -12.86 -6.74
N ALA A 5 -8.59 -12.99 -5.42
CA ALA A 5 -8.89 -11.89 -4.50
C ALA A 5 -7.59 -11.33 -3.90
N ALA A 6 -7.50 -9.99 -3.85
CA ALA A 6 -6.33 -9.30 -3.31
C ALA A 6 -6.70 -8.13 -2.39
N ASP A 7 -5.91 -7.95 -1.33
CA ASP A 7 -5.97 -6.81 -0.42
C ASP A 7 -4.63 -6.07 -0.47
N LEU A 8 -4.58 -4.97 -1.23
CA LEU A 8 -3.33 -4.34 -1.64
C LEU A 8 -2.96 -3.12 -0.78
N HIS A 9 -3.53 -3.00 0.42
CA HIS A 9 -3.22 -1.90 1.33
C HIS A 9 -3.32 -2.40 2.79
N ILE A 10 -2.21 -2.92 3.31
CA ILE A 10 -2.11 -3.44 4.67
C ILE A 10 -0.88 -2.83 5.35
N HIS A 11 -1.06 -2.35 6.58
CA HIS A 11 0.03 -1.86 7.42
C HIS A 11 0.56 -2.96 8.33
N THR A 12 1.83 -2.90 8.70
CA THR A 12 2.41 -3.74 9.77
C THR A 12 2.54 -2.92 11.05
N ALA A 13 3.03 -3.54 12.13
CA ALA A 13 3.39 -2.85 13.37
C ALA A 13 4.50 -1.78 13.20
N LEU A 14 5.09 -1.66 12.00
CA LEU A 14 5.99 -0.58 11.64
C LEU A 14 5.26 0.75 11.43
N SER A 15 4.00 0.72 10.97
CA SER A 15 3.20 1.93 10.86
C SER A 15 2.81 2.46 12.24
N PRO A 16 3.04 3.76 12.52
CA PRO A 16 2.72 4.42 13.80
C PRO A 16 1.33 4.18 14.37
N CYS A 17 0.34 4.07 13.50
CA CYS A 17 -1.09 3.97 13.83
C CYS A 17 -1.63 2.54 13.76
N ALA A 18 -0.79 1.56 13.40
CA ALA A 18 -1.17 0.15 13.37
C ALA A 18 -0.94 -0.50 14.74
N ASP A 19 -1.73 -1.54 15.03
CA ASP A 19 -1.59 -2.31 16.27
C ASP A 19 -0.27 -3.11 16.26
N ASP A 20 0.37 -3.25 17.43
CA ASP A 20 1.60 -4.06 17.56
C ASP A 20 1.36 -5.54 17.17
N ALA A 21 0.12 -6.02 17.19
CA ALA A 21 -0.28 -7.34 16.73
C ALA A 21 -0.21 -7.53 15.21
N MET A 22 -0.01 -6.46 14.42
CA MET A 22 0.20 -6.49 12.96
C MET A 22 1.60 -7.05 12.60
N THR A 23 1.87 -8.25 13.09
CA THR A 23 3.12 -8.99 12.87
C THR A 23 3.06 -9.79 11.56
N PRO A 24 4.21 -10.08 10.92
CA PRO A 24 4.27 -10.92 9.73
C PRO A 24 3.45 -12.22 9.79
N PRO A 25 3.60 -13.10 10.82
CA PRO A 25 2.81 -14.32 10.88
C PRO A 25 1.31 -14.07 11.08
N ALA A 26 0.91 -13.03 11.81
CA ALA A 26 -0.50 -12.70 12.03
C ALA A 26 -1.17 -12.21 10.74
N ILE A 27 -0.51 -11.31 10.01
CA ILE A 27 -0.97 -10.80 8.72
C ILE A 27 -1.13 -11.95 7.72
N VAL A 28 -0.11 -12.80 7.58
CA VAL A 28 -0.14 -13.96 6.67
C VAL A 28 -1.27 -14.92 7.06
N ALA A 29 -1.38 -15.29 8.33
CA ALA A 29 -2.40 -16.23 8.79
C ALA A 29 -3.81 -15.72 8.53
N LYS A 30 -4.05 -14.43 8.77
CA LYS A 30 -5.34 -13.78 8.51
C LYS A 30 -5.62 -13.66 7.02
N ALA A 31 -4.64 -13.28 6.21
CA ALA A 31 -4.82 -13.20 4.75
C ALA A 31 -5.23 -14.57 4.16
N VAL A 32 -4.58 -15.64 4.60
CA VAL A 32 -4.91 -17.01 4.19
C VAL A 32 -6.31 -17.41 4.67
N SER A 33 -6.69 -17.10 5.92
CA SER A 33 -8.01 -17.45 6.45
C SER A 33 -9.15 -16.71 5.77
N GLU A 34 -8.90 -15.49 5.29
CA GLU A 34 -9.84 -14.68 4.50
C GLU A 34 -9.93 -15.09 3.02
N GLY A 35 -9.15 -16.09 2.61
CA GLY A 35 -9.09 -16.56 1.22
C GLY A 35 -8.47 -15.53 0.26
N LEU A 36 -7.62 -14.63 0.77
CA LEU A 36 -6.82 -13.76 -0.08
C LEU A 36 -5.69 -14.58 -0.71
N GLU A 37 -5.43 -14.33 -1.98
CA GLU A 37 -4.33 -14.98 -2.71
C GLU A 37 -3.20 -14.01 -3.01
N MET A 38 -3.44 -12.71 -2.84
CA MET A 38 -2.43 -11.66 -2.95
C MET A 38 -2.68 -10.58 -1.91
N ILE A 39 -1.62 -10.12 -1.26
CA ILE A 39 -1.64 -8.94 -0.38
C ILE A 39 -0.52 -7.98 -0.76
N ALA A 40 -0.59 -6.72 -0.33
CA ALA A 40 0.53 -5.80 -0.36
C ALA A 40 0.75 -5.14 0.99
N ILE A 41 2.02 -5.00 1.36
CA ILE A 41 2.42 -4.31 2.59
C ILE A 41 2.80 -2.88 2.25
N CYS A 42 2.09 -1.91 2.84
CA CYS A 42 2.17 -0.50 2.49
C CYS A 42 2.34 0.35 3.76
N ASP A 43 3.40 0.09 4.53
CA ASP A 43 3.67 0.88 5.72
C ASP A 43 3.89 2.37 5.40
N HIS A 44 3.50 3.25 6.32
CA HIS A 44 3.66 4.69 6.12
C HIS A 44 5.15 5.04 5.97
N ASN A 45 5.50 5.66 4.85
CA ASN A 45 6.83 6.15 4.50
C ASN A 45 7.96 5.10 4.68
N SER A 46 7.65 3.80 4.73
CA SER A 46 8.61 2.73 4.97
C SER A 46 8.23 1.42 4.30
N ALA A 47 9.24 0.60 3.99
CA ALA A 47 9.08 -0.76 3.50
C ALA A 47 9.78 -1.79 4.41
N GLY A 48 10.16 -1.39 5.63
CA GLY A 48 11.09 -2.14 6.49
C GLY A 48 10.64 -3.55 6.88
N ASN A 49 9.32 -3.82 6.91
CA ASN A 49 8.77 -5.14 7.24
C ASN A 49 8.35 -5.96 6.00
N VAL A 50 8.46 -5.43 4.79
CA VAL A 50 8.00 -6.11 3.56
C VAL A 50 8.67 -7.49 3.41
N ALA A 51 10.00 -7.55 3.52
CA ALA A 51 10.76 -8.78 3.35
C ALA A 51 10.38 -9.84 4.39
N ALA A 52 10.15 -9.43 5.65
CA ALA A 52 9.73 -10.34 6.72
C ALA A 52 8.34 -10.94 6.46
N VAL A 53 7.39 -10.16 5.93
CA VAL A 53 6.08 -10.68 5.54
C VAL A 53 6.19 -11.61 4.33
N GLN A 54 7.04 -11.28 3.35
CA GLN A 54 7.30 -12.16 2.21
C GLN A 54 7.90 -13.50 2.64
N GLU A 55 8.83 -13.51 3.59
CA GLU A 55 9.46 -14.72 4.13
C GLU A 55 8.48 -15.57 4.96
N ALA A 56 7.58 -14.92 5.72
CA ALA A 56 6.54 -15.60 6.49
C ALA A 56 5.44 -16.24 5.62
N ALA A 57 5.27 -15.76 4.39
CA ALA A 57 4.16 -16.16 3.52
C ALA A 57 4.34 -17.55 2.89
N PRO A 58 3.29 -18.39 2.83
CA PRO A 58 3.34 -19.63 2.06
C PRO A 58 3.34 -19.31 0.56
N SER A 59 3.79 -20.25 -0.26
CA SER A 59 3.84 -20.09 -1.73
C SER A 59 2.47 -19.86 -2.41
N SER A 60 1.36 -20.13 -1.70
CA SER A 60 0.00 -19.88 -2.17
C SER A 60 -0.47 -18.44 -1.98
N LEU A 61 0.28 -17.60 -1.26
CA LEU A 61 -0.04 -16.20 -0.99
C LEU A 61 1.05 -15.31 -1.62
N GLY A 62 0.68 -14.50 -2.61
CA GLY A 62 1.59 -13.48 -3.15
C GLY A 62 1.65 -12.28 -2.20
N VAL A 63 2.86 -11.82 -1.87
CA VAL A 63 3.05 -10.60 -1.07
C VAL A 63 3.80 -9.57 -1.91
N ILE A 64 3.07 -8.56 -2.36
CA ILE A 64 3.60 -7.44 -3.14
C ILE A 64 4.32 -6.48 -2.20
N ALA A 65 5.52 -6.06 -2.61
CA ALA A 65 6.30 -5.06 -1.91
C ALA A 65 5.68 -3.68 -2.14
N GLY A 66 5.43 -2.92 -1.08
CA GLY A 66 4.85 -1.59 -1.20
C GLY A 66 5.24 -0.63 -0.09
N ILE A 67 4.69 0.57 -0.21
CA ILE A 67 4.84 1.71 0.70
C ILE A 67 3.60 2.59 0.56
N GLU A 68 3.13 3.21 1.65
CA GLU A 68 2.18 4.33 1.57
C GLU A 68 2.93 5.63 1.91
N ILE A 69 3.13 6.49 0.92
CA ILE A 69 3.84 7.76 1.08
C ILE A 69 2.83 8.83 1.50
N THR A 70 3.11 9.54 2.59
CA THR A 70 2.39 10.77 2.95
C THR A 70 3.12 11.95 2.31
N THR A 71 2.54 12.56 1.27
CA THR A 71 3.15 13.68 0.53
C THR A 71 3.18 14.97 1.35
N ALA A 72 3.87 15.99 0.85
CA ALA A 72 3.94 17.32 1.44
C ALA A 72 2.56 18.00 1.57
N GLU A 73 1.61 17.65 0.70
CA GLU A 73 0.21 18.06 0.76
C GLU A 73 -0.64 17.21 1.72
N GLU A 74 -0.03 16.26 2.43
CA GLU A 74 -0.72 15.27 3.26
C GLU A 74 -1.71 14.44 2.43
N ALA A 75 -1.40 14.14 1.17
CA ALA A 75 -2.11 13.14 0.38
C ALA A 75 -1.36 11.81 0.45
N HIS A 76 -2.08 10.69 0.46
CA HIS A 76 -1.46 9.37 0.47
C HIS A 76 -1.32 8.81 -0.94
N VAL A 77 -0.13 8.29 -1.24
CA VAL A 77 0.21 7.64 -2.50
C VAL A 77 0.82 6.28 -2.20
N ILE A 78 0.23 5.23 -2.74
CA ILE A 78 0.77 3.87 -2.61
C ILE A 78 1.76 3.63 -3.75
N GLY A 79 2.93 3.11 -3.42
CA GLY A 79 3.87 2.54 -4.36
C GLY A 79 3.87 1.02 -4.28
N PHE A 80 3.78 0.32 -5.41
CA PHE A 80 4.05 -1.12 -5.49
C PHE A 80 5.32 -1.39 -6.29
N PHE A 81 6.10 -2.36 -5.85
CA PHE A 81 7.41 -2.67 -6.42
C PHE A 81 7.59 -4.16 -6.68
N ARG A 82 8.55 -4.47 -7.56
CA ARG A 82 8.90 -5.85 -7.93
C ARG A 82 9.38 -6.68 -6.74
N ASP A 83 10.14 -6.07 -5.86
CA ASP A 83 10.78 -6.73 -4.72
C ASP A 83 10.97 -5.76 -3.54
N ALA A 84 11.27 -6.32 -2.36
CA ALA A 84 11.50 -5.57 -1.14
C ALA A 84 12.69 -4.60 -1.27
N SER A 85 13.73 -4.95 -2.04
CA SER A 85 14.90 -4.08 -2.21
C SER A 85 14.52 -2.78 -2.92
N SER A 86 13.70 -2.86 -3.96
CA SER A 86 13.21 -1.71 -4.71
C SER A 86 12.28 -0.85 -3.86
N ALA A 87 11.41 -1.46 -3.05
CA ALA A 87 10.54 -0.75 -2.11
C ALA A 87 11.35 -0.04 -1.02
N CYS A 88 12.37 -0.68 -0.45
CA CYS A 88 13.26 -0.06 0.53
C CYS A 88 14.05 1.10 -0.06
N ALA A 89 14.55 0.99 -1.31
CA ALA A 89 15.27 2.08 -1.95
C ALA A 89 14.37 3.32 -2.15
N ALA A 90 13.12 3.13 -2.57
CA ALA A 90 12.14 4.22 -2.65
C ALA A 90 11.81 4.79 -1.26
N ALA A 91 11.66 3.93 -0.25
CA ALA A 91 11.42 4.34 1.13
C ALA A 91 12.56 5.19 1.71
N ASP A 92 13.82 4.82 1.43
CA ASP A 92 15.00 5.57 1.88
C ASP A 92 15.01 7.00 1.32
N GLU A 93 14.65 7.17 0.04
CA GLU A 93 14.50 8.50 -0.58
C GLU A 93 13.39 9.32 0.09
N VAL A 94 12.23 8.72 0.35
CA VAL A 94 11.12 9.38 1.06
C VAL A 94 11.56 9.79 2.46
N GLN A 95 12.17 8.87 3.22
CA GLN A 95 12.59 9.09 4.59
C GLN A 95 13.68 10.15 4.73
N ALA A 96 14.56 10.29 3.73
CA ALA A 96 15.57 11.34 3.69
C ALA A 96 14.97 12.76 3.66
N THR A 97 13.69 12.89 3.32
CA THR A 97 12.97 14.17 3.28
C THR A 97 12.04 14.39 4.46
N LEU A 98 11.89 13.41 5.37
CA LEU A 98 11.07 13.57 6.55
C LEU A 98 11.62 14.70 7.45
N PRO A 99 10.75 15.42 8.18
CA PRO A 99 11.19 16.41 9.13
C PRO A 99 12.22 15.83 10.10
N ALA A 100 13.26 16.63 10.41
CA ALA A 100 14.23 16.28 11.44
C ALA A 100 13.56 16.35 12.83
N SER A 101 12.79 15.33 13.16
CA SER A 101 12.27 15.09 14.50
C SER A 101 13.29 14.28 15.30
N GLY A 102 13.32 14.48 16.62
CA GLY A 102 13.98 13.51 17.51
C GLY A 102 13.35 12.11 17.36
N LYS A 103 13.93 11.11 18.03
CA LYS A 103 13.42 9.72 17.97
C LYS A 103 11.91 9.68 18.14
N SER A 104 11.21 8.94 17.28
CA SER A 104 9.80 8.63 17.46
C SER A 104 9.57 8.16 18.90
N THR A 105 8.63 8.80 19.59
CA THR A 105 8.28 8.45 20.97
C THR A 105 7.12 7.46 20.94
N LYS A 106 6.97 6.63 21.98
CA LYS A 106 5.82 5.70 22.11
C LYS A 106 4.44 6.36 21.94
N ARG A 107 4.35 7.68 22.10
CA ARG A 107 3.11 8.45 21.87
C ARG A 107 2.69 8.46 20.38
N PHE A 108 3.62 8.20 19.46
CA PHE A 108 3.42 8.16 18.02
C PHE A 108 3.56 6.73 17.47
N GLY A 109 3.25 5.71 18.27
CA GLY A 109 3.42 4.30 17.90
C GLY A 109 4.81 3.77 18.20
N ASN A 110 4.94 2.44 18.23
CA ASN A 110 6.22 1.78 18.52
C ASN A 110 7.08 1.59 17.26
N GLN A 111 6.47 1.60 16.08
CA GLN A 111 7.14 1.48 14.78
C GLN A 111 8.12 0.29 14.73
N LEU A 112 7.58 -0.90 14.98
CA LEU A 112 8.36 -2.12 15.21
C LEU A 112 8.88 -2.69 13.88
N LEU A 113 10.20 -2.92 13.83
CA LEU A 113 10.82 -3.75 12.81
C LEU A 113 10.77 -5.21 13.29
N LEU A 114 10.27 -6.10 12.45
CA LEU A 114 9.96 -7.49 12.80
C LEU A 114 10.65 -8.49 11.88
N ASP A 115 11.05 -9.66 12.40
CA ASP A 115 11.43 -10.82 11.59
C ASP A 115 10.20 -11.60 11.09
N ALA A 116 10.43 -12.61 10.25
CA ALA A 116 9.39 -13.47 9.67
C ALA A 116 8.60 -14.25 10.73
N GLU A 117 9.16 -14.47 11.93
CA GLU A 117 8.46 -15.10 13.06
C GLU A 117 7.75 -14.09 13.97
N GLY A 118 7.74 -12.81 13.61
CA GLY A 118 7.09 -11.74 14.37
C GLY A 118 7.85 -11.29 15.61
N ARG A 119 9.15 -11.57 15.72
CA ARG A 119 9.99 -11.07 16.81
C ARG A 119 10.49 -9.67 16.47
N VAL A 120 10.57 -8.82 17.50
CA VAL A 120 11.09 -7.45 17.36
C VAL A 120 12.60 -7.48 17.11
N CYS A 121 13.01 -7.02 15.94
CA CYS A 121 14.40 -6.83 15.54
C CYS A 121 14.90 -5.41 15.80
N GLY A 122 13.99 -4.45 15.94
CA GLY A 122 14.32 -3.05 16.19
C GLY A 122 13.11 -2.14 16.12
N THR A 123 13.37 -0.84 16.08
CA THR A 123 12.36 0.22 15.91
C THR A 123 12.85 1.23 14.91
N GLN A 124 11.94 1.86 14.18
CA GLN A 124 12.27 2.99 13.30
C GLN A 124 12.33 4.29 14.10
N ASP A 125 13.43 5.04 13.98
CA ASP A 125 13.60 6.33 14.66
C ASP A 125 12.85 7.48 13.93
N SER A 126 12.68 7.39 12.61
CA SER A 126 11.99 8.38 11.76
C SER A 126 10.52 8.53 12.15
N MET A 127 9.94 9.75 12.04
CA MET A 127 8.52 9.97 12.32
C MET A 127 7.66 9.60 11.11
N LEU A 128 7.37 8.31 10.97
CA LEU A 128 6.71 7.74 9.78
C LEU A 128 5.30 8.28 9.52
N SER A 129 4.63 8.87 10.51
CA SER A 129 3.30 9.50 10.36
C SER A 129 3.32 10.92 9.82
N SER A 130 4.51 11.50 9.61
CA SER A 130 4.63 12.87 9.09
C SER A 130 4.57 12.91 7.58
N ALA A 131 4.09 14.04 7.04
CA ALA A 131 4.32 14.39 5.65
C ALA A 131 5.82 14.40 5.33
N CYS A 132 6.19 13.77 4.22
CA CYS A 132 7.54 13.87 3.68
C CYS A 132 7.72 15.18 2.90
N GLY A 133 8.95 15.47 2.49
CA GLY A 133 9.27 16.68 1.73
C GLY A 133 8.95 16.59 0.23
N LEU A 134 8.38 15.47 -0.25
CA LEU A 134 8.00 15.28 -1.64
C LEU A 134 6.56 15.74 -1.87
N ASP A 135 6.36 16.64 -2.82
CA ASP A 135 5.03 16.94 -3.35
C ASP A 135 4.42 15.73 -4.10
N LEU A 136 3.14 15.80 -4.45
CA LEU A 136 2.42 14.69 -5.09
C LEU A 136 3.17 14.12 -6.30
N ARG A 137 3.65 15.00 -7.18
CA ARG A 137 4.32 14.62 -8.42
C ARG A 137 5.69 14.02 -8.15
N SER A 138 6.42 14.55 -7.17
CA SER A 138 7.72 14.05 -6.76
C SER A 138 7.61 12.68 -6.07
N ALA A 139 6.56 12.46 -5.28
CA ALA A 139 6.28 11.15 -4.68
C ALA A 139 5.95 10.10 -5.75
N VAL A 140 5.09 10.43 -6.72
CA VAL A 140 4.86 9.54 -7.88
C VAL A 140 6.15 9.31 -8.66
N SER A 141 6.93 10.37 -8.93
CA SER A 141 8.21 10.24 -9.64
C SER A 141 9.19 9.34 -8.89
N ALA A 142 9.29 9.43 -7.57
CA ALA A 142 10.14 8.56 -6.75
C ALA A 142 9.75 7.09 -6.93
N ILE A 143 8.45 6.77 -6.89
CA ILE A 143 7.95 5.41 -7.16
C ILE A 143 8.36 4.95 -8.57
N LYS A 144 8.18 5.80 -9.59
CA LYS A 144 8.50 5.46 -10.99
C LYS A 144 9.99 5.26 -11.25
N MET A 145 10.87 6.02 -10.57
CA MET A 145 12.32 5.87 -10.69
C MET A 145 12.79 4.48 -10.24
N HIS A 146 12.07 3.87 -9.30
CA HIS A 146 12.30 2.49 -8.85
C HIS A 146 11.41 1.47 -9.57
N GLU A 147 10.98 1.80 -10.80
CA GLU A 147 10.16 0.94 -11.67
C GLU A 147 8.83 0.47 -11.04
N GLY A 148 8.33 1.22 -10.07
CA GLY A 148 7.11 0.90 -9.33
C GLY A 148 5.82 1.35 -10.03
N LEU A 149 4.70 0.84 -9.51
CA LEU A 149 3.35 1.31 -9.82
C LEU A 149 2.90 2.32 -8.77
N ALA A 150 2.32 3.44 -9.18
CA ALA A 150 1.82 4.49 -8.31
C ALA A 150 0.28 4.48 -8.27
N VAL A 151 -0.30 4.48 -7.08
CA VAL A 151 -1.76 4.49 -6.87
C VAL A 151 -2.15 5.64 -5.96
N ALA A 152 -3.16 6.42 -6.36
CA ALA A 152 -3.75 7.42 -5.48
C ALA A 152 -4.58 6.71 -4.42
N ALA A 153 -4.18 6.78 -3.15
CA ALA A 153 -4.82 6.04 -2.07
C ALA A 153 -6.19 6.63 -1.72
N HIS A 154 -7.14 5.74 -1.39
CA HIS A 154 -8.47 6.04 -0.81
C HIS A 154 -9.08 7.40 -1.22
N VAL A 155 -9.19 7.65 -2.54
CA VAL A 155 -9.53 8.94 -3.17
C VAL A 155 -10.90 9.49 -2.80
N ASP A 156 -11.74 8.71 -2.13
CA ASP A 156 -13.08 9.08 -1.68
C ASP A 156 -13.12 9.52 -0.20
N ARG A 157 -12.01 9.40 0.54
CA ARG A 157 -11.92 9.83 1.94
C ARG A 157 -11.83 11.35 2.08
N PRO A 158 -12.38 11.93 3.15
CA PRO A 158 -12.38 13.38 3.40
C PRO A 158 -11.05 13.91 3.97
N SER A 159 -10.07 13.04 4.20
CA SER A 159 -8.76 13.36 4.75
C SER A 159 -7.72 12.42 4.15
N PHE A 160 -6.48 12.90 4.02
CA PHE A 160 -5.35 12.14 3.51
C PHE A 160 -5.50 11.59 2.08
N SER A 161 -6.50 12.07 1.34
CA SER A 161 -6.75 11.68 -0.05
C SER A 161 -6.37 12.80 -1.01
N VAL A 162 -5.93 12.46 -2.22
CA VAL A 162 -5.59 13.45 -3.25
C VAL A 162 -6.75 14.42 -3.52
N THR A 163 -7.99 13.93 -3.53
CA THR A 163 -9.18 14.77 -3.76
C THR A 163 -9.48 15.70 -2.58
N SER A 164 -9.27 15.26 -1.34
CA SER A 164 -9.46 16.12 -0.15
C SER A 164 -8.46 17.26 -0.11
N GLN A 165 -7.22 17.02 -0.54
CA GLN A 165 -6.13 18.01 -0.48
C GLN A 165 -6.14 18.95 -1.70
N LEU A 166 -6.40 18.42 -2.90
CA LEU A 166 -6.28 19.17 -4.15
C LEU A 166 -7.63 19.47 -4.83
N GLY A 167 -8.73 18.97 -4.31
CA GLY A 167 -10.08 19.10 -4.88
C GLY A 167 -10.38 18.17 -6.05
N MET A 168 -9.35 17.57 -6.67
CA MET A 168 -9.46 16.59 -7.76
C MET A 168 -8.19 15.74 -7.85
N VAL A 169 -8.27 14.61 -8.56
CA VAL A 169 -7.08 13.83 -8.94
C VAL A 169 -6.50 14.45 -10.21
N PRO A 170 -5.25 14.96 -10.21
CA PRO A 170 -4.66 15.54 -11.42
C PRO A 170 -4.37 14.47 -12.48
N GLU A 171 -4.81 14.70 -13.73
CA GLU A 171 -4.66 13.73 -14.84
C GLU A 171 -3.19 13.48 -15.21
N ASP A 172 -2.32 14.46 -15.02
CA ASP A 172 -0.89 14.41 -15.35
C ASP A 172 0.00 13.95 -14.18
N ALA A 173 -0.61 13.54 -13.05
CA ALA A 173 0.12 13.07 -11.87
C ALA A 173 0.87 11.75 -12.11
N GLY A 174 0.47 10.95 -13.11
CA GLY A 174 1.18 9.73 -13.50
C GLY A 174 0.79 8.45 -12.73
N PHE A 175 -0.39 8.45 -12.09
CA PHE A 175 -0.95 7.28 -11.42
C PHE A 175 -1.26 6.15 -12.42
N ASP A 176 -1.01 4.90 -12.01
CA ASP A 176 -1.40 3.70 -12.75
C ASP A 176 -2.78 3.18 -12.34
N ALA A 177 -3.27 3.57 -11.16
CA ALA A 177 -4.60 3.25 -10.65
C ALA A 177 -5.02 4.27 -9.58
N ILE A 178 -6.28 4.21 -9.19
CA ILE A 178 -6.80 4.87 -7.99
C ILE A 178 -7.40 3.81 -7.06
N GLU A 179 -7.33 4.06 -5.77
CA GLU A 179 -7.98 3.25 -4.75
C GLU A 179 -9.18 3.99 -4.17
N ILE A 180 -10.32 3.32 -4.06
CA ILE A 180 -11.44 3.76 -3.22
C ILE A 180 -11.46 2.96 -1.92
N SER A 181 -11.82 3.62 -0.83
CA SER A 181 -11.90 3.04 0.49
C SER A 181 -12.91 1.89 0.56
N ALA A 182 -12.74 0.99 1.53
CA ALA A 182 -13.72 -0.06 1.83
C ALA A 182 -15.16 0.47 2.06
N ALA A 183 -15.29 1.68 2.61
CA ALA A 183 -16.59 2.34 2.75
C ALA A 183 -17.13 2.80 1.39
N GLY A 184 -16.29 3.41 0.54
CA GLY A 184 -16.64 3.81 -0.81
C GLY A 184 -17.07 2.66 -1.70
N ALA A 185 -16.34 1.54 -1.66
CA ALA A 185 -16.69 0.33 -2.40
C ALA A 185 -18.07 -0.22 -1.99
N ARG A 186 -18.35 -0.32 -0.68
CA ARG A 186 -19.67 -0.72 -0.16
C ARG A 186 -20.80 0.22 -0.56
N ALA A 187 -20.50 1.51 -0.69
CA ALA A 187 -21.43 2.53 -1.16
C ALA A 187 -21.45 2.68 -2.70
N SER A 188 -20.77 1.79 -3.45
CA SER A 188 -20.69 1.80 -4.91
C SER A 188 -20.18 3.12 -5.51
N ARG A 189 -19.24 3.78 -4.82
CA ARG A 189 -18.66 5.07 -5.24
C ARG A 189 -17.65 4.99 -6.37
N ALA A 190 -17.37 3.79 -6.90
CA ALA A 190 -16.44 3.63 -8.03
C ALA A 190 -16.88 4.46 -9.24
N ASP A 191 -18.20 4.58 -9.48
CA ASP A 191 -18.75 5.31 -10.62
C ASP A 191 -18.45 6.82 -10.59
N ASP A 192 -18.21 7.40 -9.40
CA ASP A 192 -17.80 8.79 -9.23
C ASP A 192 -16.45 9.09 -9.92
N PHE A 193 -15.62 8.06 -10.11
CA PHE A 193 -14.23 8.20 -10.55
C PHE A 193 -13.93 7.57 -11.93
N VAL A 194 -14.92 6.96 -12.58
CA VAL A 194 -14.74 6.28 -13.89
C VAL A 194 -14.22 7.24 -14.97
N ALA A 195 -14.58 8.52 -14.89
CA ALA A 195 -14.14 9.54 -15.83
C ALA A 195 -12.61 9.75 -15.85
N LEU A 196 -11.89 9.34 -14.80
CA LEU A 196 -10.43 9.42 -14.74
C LEU A 196 -9.74 8.43 -15.70
N GLY A 197 -10.46 7.43 -16.21
CA GLY A 197 -9.91 6.45 -17.15
C GLY A 197 -8.85 5.50 -16.57
N LEU A 198 -8.65 5.54 -15.25
CA LEU A 198 -7.71 4.69 -14.52
C LEU A 198 -8.41 3.44 -13.96
N PRO A 199 -7.69 2.31 -13.79
CA PRO A 199 -8.15 1.20 -12.97
C PRO A 199 -8.55 1.68 -11.58
N ILE A 200 -9.69 1.17 -11.09
CA ILE A 200 -10.22 1.48 -9.75
C ILE A 200 -10.12 0.21 -8.91
N ILE A 201 -9.29 0.28 -7.86
CA ILE A 201 -9.11 -0.79 -6.88
C ILE A 201 -9.74 -0.42 -5.53
N THR A 202 -9.85 -1.40 -4.65
CA THR A 202 -10.20 -1.23 -3.24
C THR A 202 -9.45 -2.24 -2.38
N SER A 203 -9.05 -1.81 -1.21
CA SER A 203 -8.33 -2.60 -0.22
C SER A 203 -8.81 -2.23 1.19
N SER A 204 -8.38 -2.98 2.20
CA SER A 204 -8.85 -2.78 3.57
C SER A 204 -8.27 -1.54 4.24
N ASP A 205 -7.05 -1.11 3.88
CA ASP A 205 -6.28 -0.09 4.62
C ASP A 205 -6.13 -0.51 6.10
N SER A 206 -5.74 -1.78 6.27
CA SER A 206 -5.79 -2.45 7.58
C SER A 206 -4.68 -2.01 8.51
N HIS A 207 -5.10 -1.53 9.68
CA HIS A 207 -4.26 -1.20 10.83
C HIS A 207 -4.41 -2.20 11.98
N PHE A 208 -5.41 -3.08 11.89
CA PHE A 208 -5.68 -4.16 12.85
C PHE A 208 -5.87 -5.47 12.09
N VAL A 209 -5.45 -6.58 12.69
CA VAL A 209 -5.46 -7.89 12.02
C VAL A 209 -6.88 -8.25 11.59
N ASP A 210 -7.87 -7.97 12.43
CA ASP A 210 -9.26 -8.32 12.14
C ASP A 210 -9.83 -7.64 10.90
N ASN A 211 -9.29 -6.49 10.48
CA ASN A 211 -9.74 -5.73 9.31
C ASN A 211 -9.17 -6.23 7.98
N ILE A 212 -8.13 -7.07 8.00
CA ILE A 212 -7.53 -7.58 6.76
C ILE A 212 -8.60 -8.33 5.97
N GLY A 213 -8.77 -7.98 4.70
CA GLY A 213 -9.80 -8.54 3.82
C GLY A 213 -11.19 -7.90 3.90
N ASP A 214 -11.39 -6.84 4.71
CA ASP A 214 -12.64 -6.07 4.81
C ASP A 214 -13.07 -5.46 3.46
N SER A 215 -12.10 -5.22 2.59
CA SER A 215 -12.32 -4.94 1.17
C SER A 215 -11.26 -5.65 0.34
N ARG A 216 -11.60 -6.00 -0.90
CA ARG A 216 -10.72 -6.77 -1.77
C ARG A 216 -10.98 -6.45 -3.24
N THR A 217 -9.90 -6.30 -3.99
CA THR A 217 -9.94 -6.18 -5.44
C THR A 217 -9.83 -7.56 -6.07
N ARG A 218 -10.57 -7.79 -7.15
CA ARG A 218 -10.43 -9.02 -7.94
C ARG A 218 -9.55 -8.78 -9.15
N PHE A 219 -8.61 -9.68 -9.38
CA PHE A 219 -7.70 -9.61 -10.52
C PHE A 219 -7.82 -10.87 -11.36
N GLU A 220 -7.82 -10.70 -12.68
CA GLU A 220 -7.65 -11.84 -13.58
C GLU A 220 -6.19 -11.89 -14.05
N ILE A 221 -5.45 -12.91 -13.56
CA ILE A 221 -4.00 -13.06 -13.74
C ILE A 221 -3.58 -14.54 -13.87
N HIS A 222 -2.31 -14.80 -14.17
CA HIS A 222 -1.75 -16.16 -14.24
C HIS A 222 -1.00 -16.58 -12.97
N THR A 223 -0.19 -15.70 -12.41
CA THR A 223 0.69 -15.97 -11.26
C THR A 223 0.59 -14.84 -10.25
N LEU A 224 1.00 -15.10 -9.01
CA LEU A 224 0.90 -14.17 -7.89
C LEU A 224 2.13 -13.25 -7.82
N THR A 225 2.37 -12.47 -8.87
CA THR A 225 3.59 -11.66 -9.03
C THR A 225 3.30 -10.21 -9.37
N PHE A 226 4.26 -9.32 -9.09
CA PHE A 226 4.21 -7.91 -9.47
C PHE A 226 3.99 -7.70 -10.98
N ASP A 227 4.64 -8.49 -11.84
CA ASP A 227 4.47 -8.36 -13.30
C ASP A 227 3.03 -8.59 -13.76
N GLU A 228 2.32 -9.51 -13.11
CA GLU A 228 0.92 -9.75 -13.42
C GLU A 228 0.03 -8.59 -12.92
N LEU A 229 0.36 -7.98 -11.79
CA LEU A 229 -0.30 -6.75 -11.31
C LEU A 229 -0.08 -5.58 -12.29
N LEU A 230 1.15 -5.39 -12.77
CA LEU A 230 1.50 -4.40 -13.80
C LEU A 230 0.69 -4.61 -15.08
N LEU A 231 0.61 -5.85 -15.57
CA LEU A 231 -0.20 -6.18 -16.75
C LEU A 231 -1.69 -5.95 -16.51
N ALA A 232 -2.19 -6.26 -15.31
CA ALA A 232 -3.59 -6.08 -14.96
C ALA A 232 -3.99 -4.60 -14.89
N PHE A 233 -3.16 -3.74 -14.28
CA PHE A 233 -3.38 -2.30 -14.26
C PHE A 233 -3.37 -1.71 -15.68
N ARG A 234 -2.53 -2.23 -16.57
CA ARG A 234 -2.49 -1.82 -17.98
C ARG A 234 -3.61 -2.41 -18.85
N GLY A 235 -4.43 -3.34 -18.32
CA GLY A 235 -5.41 -4.07 -19.12
C GLY A 235 -4.77 -4.87 -20.28
N ALA A 236 -3.53 -5.33 -20.12
CA ALA A 236 -2.70 -5.85 -21.19
C ALA A 236 -2.59 -7.39 -21.17
N ALA A 237 -2.36 -7.99 -22.34
CA ALA A 237 -2.16 -9.43 -22.50
C ALA A 237 -3.27 -10.30 -21.84
N GLY A 238 -4.50 -9.80 -21.80
CA GLY A 238 -5.65 -10.47 -21.20
C GLY A 238 -5.79 -10.31 -19.67
N ARG A 239 -4.82 -9.68 -18.99
CA ARG A 239 -4.92 -9.40 -17.54
C ARG A 239 -5.82 -8.21 -17.31
N ARG A 240 -6.61 -8.23 -16.24
CA ARG A 240 -7.52 -7.13 -15.90
C ARG A 240 -7.74 -6.98 -14.40
N VAL A 241 -8.00 -5.74 -13.99
CA VAL A 241 -8.63 -5.41 -12.72
C VAL A 241 -10.15 -5.51 -12.89
N HIS A 242 -10.81 -6.29 -12.03
CA HIS A 242 -12.25 -6.22 -11.92
C HIS A 242 -12.61 -5.03 -11.03
N ARG A 243 -13.50 -4.17 -11.51
CA ARG A 243 -13.94 -2.97 -10.80
C ARG A 243 -14.42 -3.33 -9.38
N ALA A 244 -13.90 -2.57 -8.41
CA ALA A 244 -14.29 -2.58 -7.00
C ALA A 244 -15.79 -2.30 -6.81
#